data_AF-A0A0N4VNN2-F1
#
_entry.id   AF-A0A0N4VNN2-F1
#
_cell.length_a   1.000
_cell.length_b   1.000
_cell.length_c   1.000
_cell.angle_alpha   90.00
_cell.angle_beta   90.00
_cell.angle_gamma   90.00
#
_symmetry.space_group_name_H-M   'P 1'
#
loop_
_entity.id
_entity.type
_entity.pdbx_description
1 polymer ?
#
loop_
_entity_poly.entity_id
_entity_poly.type
_entity_poly.pdbx_seq_one_letter_code
_entity_poly.pdbx_strand_id
1 'polypeptide(L)'
;MGKKVFLLEKNFIDDNDDGDSVEDFVNTDDNVRFALLFDGYPNRETRKFTSVDDFQPEYFKYAITYDEVLEKELDIRLIESANNGLSSTVIGISTIDLSTLNPSGEIYVWVTLDACEQIENLGELLIGVQYLVPVERLTVVVHQVRNLSYTNVPGGCVRVNLIKNGKVQKKRKSSVQKGSDCLVWNEALSFKVAQEFLPV
;
A
#
# COMPACT_ATOMS: atom_id res chain seq x y z
N MET A 1 -23.11 25.37 3.77
CA MET A 1 -22.63 25.31 5.17
C MET A 1 -22.18 23.86 5.40
N GLY A 2 -20.89 23.59 5.18
CA GLY A 2 -20.37 22.21 5.16
C GLY A 2 -20.36 21.60 6.55
N LYS A 3 -21.07 20.48 6.73
CA LYS A 3 -21.06 19.71 7.97
C LYS A 3 -19.68 19.07 8.14
N LYS A 4 -19.20 19.08 9.38
CA LYS A 4 -17.86 18.64 9.80
C LYS A 4 -17.96 17.19 10.29
N VAL A 5 -17.00 16.35 9.95
CA VAL A 5 -16.88 14.96 10.43
C VAL A 5 -15.73 14.91 11.45
N PHE A 6 -15.97 14.24 12.58
CA PHE A 6 -15.05 14.14 13.70
C PHE A 6 -14.69 12.67 13.99
N LEU A 7 -13.62 12.52 14.76
CA LEU A 7 -12.70 11.40 14.90
C LEU A 7 -13.10 10.34 15.94
N LEU A 8 -12.55 9.13 15.76
CA LEU A 8 -12.60 7.95 16.63
C LEU A 8 -11.87 8.15 17.98
N GLU A 9 -12.54 7.83 19.08
CA GLU A 9 -11.96 7.56 20.41
C GLU A 9 -12.33 6.14 20.84
N LYS A 10 -11.39 5.41 21.43
CA LYS A 10 -11.56 4.05 21.94
C LYS A 10 -11.85 4.09 23.44
N ASN A 11 -13.00 3.57 23.86
CA ASN A 11 -13.17 3.02 25.21
C ASN A 11 -13.19 1.49 25.10
N PHE A 12 -12.23 0.80 25.71
CA PHE A 12 -12.33 -0.63 25.95
C PHE A 12 -13.38 -0.85 27.05
N ILE A 13 -14.44 -1.59 26.74
CA ILE A 13 -15.26 -2.25 27.75
C ILE A 13 -14.69 -3.67 27.86
N ASP A 14 -14.05 -3.94 28.99
CA ASP A 14 -13.68 -5.28 29.42
C ASP A 14 -14.88 -5.87 30.15
N ASP A 15 -15.74 -6.56 29.40
CA ASP A 15 -16.78 -7.42 29.96
C ASP A 15 -16.57 -8.81 29.33
N ASN A 16 -15.60 -9.56 29.85
CA ASN A 16 -15.78 -10.95 30.25
C ASN A 16 -14.56 -11.46 31.03
N ASP A 17 -14.81 -11.63 32.32
CA ASP A 17 -14.11 -12.47 33.29
C ASP A 17 -13.96 -13.89 32.73
N ASP A 18 -12.80 -14.22 32.16
CA ASP A 18 -12.19 -15.54 32.18
C ASP A 18 -10.71 -15.38 31.80
N GLY A 19 -9.84 -15.53 32.80
CA GLY A 19 -8.42 -15.18 32.76
C GLY A 19 -7.60 -15.88 31.67
N ASP A 20 -7.44 -15.18 30.55
CA ASP A 20 -6.24 -15.25 29.71
C ASP A 20 -5.80 -13.81 29.43
N SER A 21 -4.73 -13.38 30.10
CA SER A 21 -4.16 -12.05 29.94
C SER A 21 -3.66 -11.90 28.51
N VAL A 22 -4.39 -11.13 27.69
CA VAL A 22 -3.87 -10.60 26.42
C VAL A 22 -2.91 -9.44 26.74
N GLU A 23 -1.86 -9.74 27.50
CA GLU A 23 -0.61 -9.00 27.46
C GLU A 23 0.18 -9.58 26.29
N ASP A 24 0.29 -8.81 25.19
CA ASP A 24 1.35 -8.89 24.17
C ASP A 24 0.82 -8.60 22.77
N PHE A 25 0.34 -7.38 22.51
CA PHE A 25 0.48 -6.81 21.17
C PHE A 25 0.81 -5.32 21.32
N VAL A 26 1.94 -4.91 20.74
CA VAL A 26 2.56 -3.57 20.78
C VAL A 26 3.48 -3.32 21.99
N ASN A 27 4.52 -4.14 22.12
CA ASN A 27 5.81 -3.64 22.58
C ASN A 27 6.74 -3.60 21.37
N THR A 28 6.64 -2.54 20.59
CA THR A 28 7.56 -2.26 19.50
C THR A 28 8.09 -0.87 19.73
N ASP A 29 9.42 -0.74 19.84
CA ASP A 29 10.12 0.54 19.70
C ASP A 29 9.79 1.24 18.35
N ASP A 30 8.98 0.64 17.49
CA ASP A 30 8.57 1.11 16.17
C ASP A 30 7.41 2.11 16.22
N ASN A 31 7.47 3.06 15.31
CA ASN A 31 6.50 4.14 15.21
C ASN A 31 5.30 3.72 14.36
N VAL A 32 4.11 3.64 14.95
CA VAL A 32 2.86 3.35 14.25
C VAL A 32 2.10 4.63 13.89
N ARG A 33 1.33 4.60 12.81
CA ARG A 33 0.39 5.67 12.43
C ARG A 33 -0.79 5.13 11.63
N PHE A 34 -1.89 5.88 11.63
CA PHE A 34 -3.01 5.63 10.73
C PHE A 34 -2.84 6.43 9.44
N ALA A 35 -3.11 5.80 8.30
CA ALA A 35 -3.32 6.44 7.03
C ALA A 35 -4.78 6.30 6.60
N LEU A 36 -5.38 7.42 6.21
CA LEU A 36 -6.72 7.52 5.66
C LEU A 36 -6.59 7.77 4.16
N LEU A 37 -7.05 6.81 3.36
CA LEU A 37 -7.05 6.89 1.92
C LEU A 37 -8.49 7.09 1.47
N PHE A 38 -8.70 8.15 0.70
CA PHE A 38 -10.02 8.49 0.22
C PHE A 38 -9.95 8.82 -1.26
N ASP A 39 -10.54 7.97 -2.09
CA ASP A 39 -10.34 8.04 -3.54
C ASP A 39 -10.77 9.40 -4.13
N GLY A 40 -9.91 9.98 -4.96
CA GLY A 40 -10.08 11.33 -5.50
C GLY A 40 -9.76 12.47 -4.52
N TYR A 41 -9.34 12.18 -3.28
CA TYR A 41 -8.97 13.16 -2.27
C TYR A 41 -7.55 12.97 -1.73
N PRO A 42 -6.93 14.01 -1.15
CA PRO A 42 -5.59 13.89 -0.58
C PRO A 42 -5.57 12.94 0.62
N ASN A 43 -4.69 11.94 0.58
CA ASN A 43 -4.44 11.06 1.72
C ASN A 43 -4.08 11.85 2.98
N ARG A 44 -4.50 11.35 4.13
CA ARG A 44 -4.20 11.94 5.44
C ARG A 44 -3.54 10.90 6.33
N GLU A 45 -2.63 11.36 7.16
CA GLU A 45 -1.95 10.49 8.11
C GLU A 45 -1.97 11.14 9.49
N THR A 46 -2.13 10.33 10.53
CA THR A 46 -1.90 10.79 11.89
C THR A 46 -0.41 10.99 12.14
N ARG A 47 -0.12 11.71 13.22
CA ARG A 47 1.18 11.66 13.86
C ARG A 47 1.49 10.21 14.24
N LYS A 48 2.79 9.95 14.25
CA LYS A 48 3.34 8.69 14.73
C LYS A 48 3.17 8.61 16.25
N PHE A 49 2.85 7.43 16.74
CA PHE A 49 2.75 7.11 18.14
C PHE A 49 3.38 5.74 18.39
N THR A 50 3.79 5.49 19.63
CA THR A 50 4.48 4.25 20.06
C THR A 50 3.66 3.45 21.06
N SER A 51 2.74 4.13 21.75
CA SER A 51 1.81 3.55 22.72
C SER A 51 0.41 4.11 22.49
N VAL A 52 -0.61 3.37 22.93
CA VAL A 52 -2.00 3.84 22.97
C VAL A 52 -2.14 5.08 23.87
N ASP A 53 -1.37 5.16 24.95
CA ASP A 53 -1.39 6.29 25.89
C ASP A 53 -0.85 7.58 25.26
N ASP A 54 0.05 7.44 24.27
CA ASP A 54 0.61 8.56 23.53
C ASP A 54 -0.29 9.04 22.38
N PHE A 55 -1.34 8.29 22.06
CA PHE A 55 -2.22 8.60 20.94
C PHE A 55 -3.01 9.88 21.23
N GLN A 56 -2.86 10.87 20.35
CA GLN A 56 -3.60 12.12 20.42
C GLN A 56 -4.68 12.14 19.34
N PRO A 57 -5.94 12.42 19.70
CA PRO A 57 -7.00 12.48 18.71
C PRO A 57 -6.75 13.61 17.67
N GLU A 58 -6.67 13.29 16.37
CA GLU A 58 -6.51 14.24 15.25
C GLU A 58 -7.66 14.29 14.25
N TYR A 59 -8.10 15.49 13.88
CA TYR A 59 -9.27 15.67 13.00
C TYR A 59 -8.87 16.03 11.56
N PHE A 60 -9.33 15.25 10.59
CA PHE A 60 -9.10 15.49 9.17
C PHE A 60 -10.36 15.97 8.46
N LYS A 61 -10.19 16.84 7.47
CA LYS A 61 -11.30 17.42 6.70
C LYS A 61 -11.11 17.19 5.21
N TYR A 62 -12.20 16.74 4.58
CA TYR A 62 -12.34 16.59 3.14
C TYR A 62 -13.46 17.54 2.66
N ALA A 63 -13.21 18.23 1.55
CA ALA A 63 -14.22 19.05 0.90
C ALA A 63 -14.98 18.18 -0.10
N ILE A 64 -16.00 17.48 0.38
CA ILE A 64 -16.81 16.51 -0.38
C ILE A 64 -18.30 16.88 -0.30
N THR A 65 -19.05 16.61 -1.37
CA THR A 65 -20.51 16.79 -1.40
C THR A 65 -21.25 15.60 -0.80
N TYR A 66 -22.53 15.76 -0.46
CA TYR A 66 -23.31 14.68 0.12
C TYR A 66 -23.49 13.48 -0.84
N ASP A 67 -23.76 13.76 -2.12
CA ASP A 67 -23.95 12.70 -3.12
C ASP A 67 -22.68 11.88 -3.33
N GLU A 68 -21.51 12.53 -3.36
CA GLU A 68 -20.21 11.83 -3.45
C GLU A 68 -19.91 10.98 -2.21
N VAL A 69 -20.38 11.36 -1.02
CA VAL A 69 -20.22 10.53 0.19
C VAL A 69 -20.96 9.21 0.05
N LEU A 70 -22.15 9.21 -0.56
CA LEU A 70 -22.96 8.01 -0.72
C LEU A 70 -22.39 7.00 -1.73
N GLU A 71 -21.37 7.38 -2.49
CA GLU A 71 -20.77 6.55 -3.53
C GLU A 71 -19.32 6.14 -3.22
N LYS A 72 -18.82 6.46 -2.02
CA LYS A 72 -17.41 6.30 -1.68
C LYS A 72 -17.17 5.48 -0.43
N GLU A 73 -15.98 4.90 -0.38
CA GLU A 73 -15.44 4.18 0.76
C GLU A 73 -14.24 4.94 1.33
N LEU A 74 -14.06 4.87 2.65
CA LEU A 74 -12.87 5.35 3.34
C LEU A 74 -12.00 4.16 3.74
N ASP A 75 -10.81 4.10 3.17
CA ASP A 75 -9.80 3.10 3.51
C ASP A 75 -8.97 3.59 4.70
N ILE A 76 -8.84 2.73 5.71
CA ILE A 76 -8.05 2.96 6.91
C ILE A 76 -6.93 1.93 6.94
N ARG A 77 -5.69 2.39 7.12
CA ARG A 77 -4.52 1.53 7.24
C ARG A 77 -3.74 1.86 8.49
N LEU A 78 -3.39 0.83 9.26
CA LEU A 78 -2.41 0.93 10.34
C LEU A 78 -1.04 0.57 9.78
N ILE A 79 -0.10 1.52 9.87
CA ILE A 79 1.23 1.43 9.29
C ILE A 79 2.25 1.45 10.40
N GLU A 80 3.05 0.39 10.50
CA GLU A 80 4.25 0.33 11.30
C GLU A 80 5.43 0.90 10.50
N SER A 81 6.35 1.60 11.15
CA SER A 81 7.54 2.11 10.50
C SER A 81 8.75 2.00 11.40
N ALA A 82 9.82 1.47 10.82
CA ALA A 82 11.10 1.39 11.49
C ALA A 82 11.59 2.80 11.87
N ASN A 83 12.28 2.88 13.01
CA ASN A 83 12.80 4.15 13.55
C ASN A 83 13.75 4.90 12.62
N ASN A 84 14.42 4.18 11.72
CA ASN A 84 15.28 4.77 10.70
C ASN A 84 14.52 5.41 9.52
N GLY A 85 13.19 5.24 9.46
CA GLY A 85 12.32 5.75 8.39
C GLY A 85 12.51 5.08 7.03
N LEU A 86 13.28 3.98 6.97
CA LEU A 86 13.64 3.30 5.73
C LEU A 86 12.61 2.27 5.28
N SER A 87 11.80 1.75 6.21
CA SER A 87 10.75 0.79 5.92
C SER A 87 9.45 1.17 6.63
N SER A 88 8.35 0.97 5.90
CA SER A 88 7.00 1.06 6.43
C SER A 88 6.22 -0.13 5.94
N THR A 89 5.42 -0.71 6.82
CA THR A 89 4.63 -1.89 6.51
C THR A 89 3.21 -1.72 7.02
N VAL A 90 2.23 -2.10 6.19
CA VAL A 90 0.83 -2.11 6.60
C VAL A 90 0.61 -3.36 7.45
N ILE A 91 0.17 -3.16 8.69
CA ILE A 91 -0.07 -4.24 9.66
C ILE A 91 -1.57 -4.46 9.91
N GLY A 92 -2.40 -3.47 9.57
CA GLY A 92 -3.86 -3.60 9.65
C GLY A 92 -4.57 -2.77 8.59
N ILE A 93 -5.70 -3.26 8.10
CA ILE A 93 -6.54 -2.60 7.10
C ILE A 93 -8.00 -2.64 7.51
N SER A 94 -8.76 -1.64 7.08
CA SER A 94 -10.21 -1.68 7.09
C SER A 94 -10.76 -0.71 6.05
N THR A 95 -12.00 -0.94 5.63
CA THR A 95 -12.69 -0.11 4.66
C THR A 95 -14.09 0.18 5.18
N ILE A 96 -14.47 1.47 5.17
CA ILE A 96 -15.79 1.93 5.60
C ILE A 96 -16.57 2.38 4.37
N ASP A 97 -17.68 1.71 4.06
CA ASP A 97 -18.67 2.21 3.10
C ASP A 97 -19.42 3.40 3.70
N LEU A 98 -19.17 4.60 3.17
CA LEU A 98 -19.75 5.83 3.70
C LEU A 98 -21.24 5.98 3.36
N SER A 99 -21.76 5.21 2.41
CA SER A 99 -23.20 5.17 2.08
C SER A 99 -24.04 4.60 3.23
N THR A 100 -23.43 3.76 4.07
CA THR A 100 -24.07 3.17 5.25
C THR A 100 -24.21 4.15 6.41
N LEU A 101 -23.54 5.31 6.33
CA LEU A 101 -23.50 6.31 7.38
C LEU A 101 -24.51 7.43 7.11
N ASN A 102 -25.26 7.83 8.13
CA ASN A 102 -26.18 8.97 8.02
C ASN A 102 -25.56 10.25 8.62
N PRO A 103 -24.96 11.16 7.82
CA PRO A 103 -24.24 12.35 8.29
C PRO A 103 -25.17 13.47 8.77
N SER A 104 -26.41 13.14 9.13
CA SER A 104 -27.37 14.10 9.70
C SER A 104 -26.88 14.67 11.04
N GLY A 105 -26.07 13.93 11.80
CA GLY A 105 -25.40 14.34 13.05
C GLY A 105 -23.99 13.76 13.21
N GLU A 106 -23.44 13.83 14.42
CA GLU A 106 -22.17 13.16 14.76
C GLU A 106 -22.37 11.65 14.79
N ILE A 107 -21.50 10.92 14.09
CA ILE A 107 -21.55 9.46 13.99
C ILE A 107 -20.26 8.90 14.57
N TYR A 108 -20.40 7.91 15.43
CA TYR A 108 -19.31 7.13 15.99
C TYR A 108 -19.45 5.70 15.52
N VAL A 109 -18.39 5.15 14.90
CA VAL A 109 -18.41 3.80 14.34
C VAL A 109 -17.20 3.05 14.86
N TRP A 110 -17.43 1.85 15.39
CA TRP A 110 -16.35 0.92 15.66
C TRP A 110 -15.97 0.20 14.38
N VAL A 111 -14.67 0.19 14.09
CA VAL A 111 -14.13 -0.40 12.86
C VAL A 111 -13.08 -1.41 13.27
N THR A 112 -13.30 -2.67 12.89
CA THR A 112 -12.31 -3.73 13.06
C THR A 112 -11.22 -3.54 12.02
N LEU A 113 -9.97 -3.56 12.47
CA LEU A 113 -8.82 -3.64 11.59
C LEU A 113 -8.51 -5.12 11.38
N ASP A 114 -8.66 -5.59 10.15
CA ASP A 114 -8.22 -6.91 9.78
C ASP A 114 -6.70 -6.91 9.71
N ALA A 115 -6.08 -7.95 10.27
CA ALA A 115 -4.65 -8.16 10.12
C ALA A 115 -4.32 -8.18 8.64
N CYS A 116 -3.41 -7.31 8.21
CA CYS A 116 -2.92 -7.38 6.85
C CYS A 116 -1.96 -8.56 6.80
N GLU A 117 -2.45 -9.73 6.37
CA GLU A 117 -1.59 -10.84 5.97
C GLU A 117 -0.75 -10.34 4.81
N GLN A 118 0.44 -9.84 5.14
CA GLN A 118 1.36 -9.36 4.16
C GLN A 118 1.63 -10.52 3.21
N ILE A 119 1.37 -10.33 1.92
CA ILE A 119 2.34 -10.81 0.96
C ILE A 119 3.61 -10.08 1.39
N GLU A 120 4.45 -10.77 2.18
CA GLU A 120 5.72 -10.25 2.68
C GLU A 120 6.36 -9.45 1.57
N ASN A 121 6.90 -8.26 1.84
CA ASN A 121 7.57 -7.48 0.80
C ASN A 121 8.67 -8.33 0.19
N LEU A 122 8.40 -8.96 -0.96
CA LEU A 122 9.27 -9.96 -1.58
C LEU A 122 10.54 -9.36 -2.17
N GLY A 123 10.66 -8.03 -2.12
CA GLY A 123 11.77 -7.21 -2.61
C GLY A 123 11.35 -6.16 -3.64
N GLU A 124 12.29 -5.29 -3.98
CA GLU A 124 12.09 -4.14 -4.85
C GLU A 124 12.90 -4.30 -6.15
N LEU A 125 12.26 -4.17 -7.31
CA LEU A 125 12.90 -4.21 -8.62
C LEU A 125 12.95 -2.80 -9.25
N LEU A 126 14.16 -2.31 -9.54
CA LEU A 126 14.37 -1.08 -10.29
C LEU A 126 14.33 -1.35 -11.80
N ILE A 127 13.42 -0.69 -12.50
CA ILE A 127 13.31 -0.71 -13.97
C ILE A 127 13.26 0.69 -14.58
N GLY A 128 13.81 0.83 -15.77
CA GLY A 128 13.59 1.97 -16.66
C GLY A 128 12.68 1.59 -17.81
N VAL A 129 11.84 2.51 -18.28
CA VAL A 129 10.96 2.28 -19.44
C VAL A 129 11.11 3.45 -20.40
N GLN A 130 11.31 3.15 -21.68
CA GLN A 130 11.42 4.15 -22.75
C GLN A 130 10.64 3.69 -23.97
N TYR A 131 9.87 4.59 -24.58
CA TYR A 131 9.26 4.37 -25.89
C TYR A 131 9.80 5.36 -26.91
N LEU A 132 10.19 4.85 -28.09
CA LEU A 132 10.63 5.66 -29.22
C LEU A 132 9.61 5.56 -30.35
N VAL A 133 8.82 6.63 -30.53
CA VAL A 133 7.76 6.74 -31.53
C VAL A 133 8.26 6.45 -32.96
N PRO A 134 9.37 7.05 -33.46
CA PRO A 134 9.75 6.92 -34.86
C PRO A 134 10.05 5.49 -35.32
N VAL A 135 10.37 4.61 -34.37
CA VAL A 135 10.76 3.21 -34.60
C VAL A 135 9.84 2.23 -33.88
N GLU A 136 8.76 2.73 -33.27
CA GLU A 136 7.75 1.95 -32.57
C GLU A 136 8.35 0.92 -31.60
N ARG A 137 9.28 1.41 -30.76
CA ARG A 137 10.08 0.55 -29.89
C ARG A 137 9.91 0.91 -28.43
N LEU A 138 9.36 -0.04 -27.68
CA LEU A 138 9.33 -0.05 -26.22
C LEU A 138 10.58 -0.78 -25.71
N THR A 139 11.36 -0.14 -24.86
CA THR A 139 12.52 -0.72 -24.18
C THR A 139 12.27 -0.71 -22.68
N VAL A 140 12.41 -1.88 -22.06
CA VAL A 140 12.42 -2.03 -20.60
C VAL A 140 13.84 -2.33 -20.17
N VAL A 141 14.46 -1.44 -19.40
CA VAL A 141 15.79 -1.62 -18.82
C VAL A 141 15.62 -2.23 -17.44
N VAL A 142 16.09 -3.46 -17.26
CA VAL A 142 16.13 -4.13 -15.96
C VAL A 142 17.44 -3.75 -15.28
N HIS A 143 17.37 -2.96 -14.21
CA HIS A 143 18.58 -2.50 -13.51
C HIS A 143 19.01 -3.47 -12.43
N GLN A 144 18.32 -3.45 -11.28
CA GLN A 144 18.69 -4.22 -10.10
C GLN A 144 17.48 -4.57 -9.24
N VAL A 145 17.62 -5.58 -8.40
CA VAL A 145 16.68 -5.91 -7.33
C VAL A 145 17.38 -5.79 -5.98
N ARG A 146 16.66 -5.37 -4.95
CA ARG A 146 17.15 -5.32 -3.56
C ARG A 146 16.09 -5.81 -2.58
N ASN A 147 16.51 -6.15 -1.37
CA ASN A 147 15.63 -6.57 -0.27
C ASN A 147 14.76 -7.79 -0.60
N LEU A 148 15.30 -8.76 -1.35
CA LEU A 148 14.58 -10.00 -1.65
C LEU A 148 14.37 -10.84 -0.38
N SER A 149 13.13 -11.22 -0.08
CA SER A 149 12.83 -12.12 1.05
C SER A 149 13.35 -13.54 0.85
N TYR A 150 13.58 -13.95 -0.40
CA TYR A 150 14.08 -15.27 -0.74
C TYR A 150 15.60 -15.27 -0.95
N THR A 151 16.36 -15.15 0.14
CA THR A 151 17.84 -15.08 0.12
C THR A 151 18.52 -16.43 -0.16
N ASN A 152 17.80 -17.55 -0.05
CA ASN A 152 18.31 -18.90 -0.32
C ASN A 152 18.25 -19.31 -1.81
N VAL A 153 17.91 -18.40 -2.73
CA VAL A 153 17.87 -18.69 -4.17
C VAL A 153 19.25 -18.36 -4.78
N PRO A 154 19.91 -19.28 -5.50
CA PRO A 154 21.28 -19.08 -5.98
C PRO A 154 21.42 -18.06 -7.13
N GLY A 155 20.30 -17.56 -7.65
CA GLY A 155 20.27 -16.60 -8.74
C GLY A 155 18.87 -16.43 -9.35
N GLY A 156 18.70 -15.37 -10.12
CA GLY A 156 17.42 -14.96 -10.67
C GLY A 156 17.51 -14.34 -12.06
N CYS A 157 16.37 -14.25 -12.72
CA CYS A 157 16.21 -13.53 -13.98
C CYS A 157 14.84 -12.83 -14.01
N VAL A 158 14.75 -11.73 -14.72
CA VAL A 158 13.50 -10.99 -14.93
C VAL A 158 12.90 -11.39 -16.27
N ARG A 159 11.61 -11.72 -16.27
CA ARG A 159 10.85 -12.01 -17.49
C ARG A 159 9.84 -10.90 -17.72
N VAL A 160 9.91 -10.27 -18.90
CA VAL A 160 8.97 -9.23 -19.33
C VAL A 160 8.06 -9.81 -20.40
N ASN A 161 6.75 -9.79 -20.13
CA ASN A 161 5.71 -10.25 -21.05
C ASN A 161 4.92 -9.04 -21.54
N LEU A 162 4.86 -8.85 -22.86
CA LEU A 162 3.94 -7.90 -23.48
C LEU A 162 2.58 -8.58 -23.62
N ILE A 163 1.55 -8.05 -22.97
CA ILE A 163 0.19 -8.62 -22.93
C ILE A 163 -0.77 -7.67 -23.63
N LYS A 164 -1.64 -8.22 -24.48
CA LYS A 164 -2.73 -7.50 -25.15
C LYS A 164 -4.00 -8.35 -25.07
N ASN A 165 -5.11 -7.76 -24.60
CA ASN A 165 -6.40 -8.42 -24.42
C ASN A 165 -6.27 -9.74 -23.62
N GLY A 166 -5.53 -9.71 -22.51
CA GLY A 166 -5.27 -10.88 -21.66
C GLY A 166 -4.35 -11.95 -22.27
N LYS A 167 -3.88 -11.78 -23.51
CA LYS A 167 -2.99 -12.74 -24.20
C LYS A 167 -1.56 -12.22 -24.30
N VAL A 168 -0.59 -13.05 -23.91
CA VAL A 168 0.84 -12.73 -24.06
C VAL A 168 1.23 -12.72 -25.54
N GLN A 169 1.65 -11.57 -26.04
CA GLN A 169 2.07 -11.36 -27.43
C GLN A 169 3.55 -11.66 -27.63
N LYS A 170 4.39 -11.18 -26.72
CA LYS A 170 5.85 -11.36 -26.77
C LYS A 170 6.40 -11.57 -25.38
N LYS A 171 7.42 -12.43 -25.28
CA LYS A 171 8.18 -12.68 -24.04
C LYS A 171 9.64 -12.32 -24.28
N ARG A 172 10.26 -11.66 -23.31
CA ARG A 172 11.70 -11.45 -23.22
C ARG A 172 12.13 -11.80 -21.81
N LYS A 173 13.37 -12.27 -21.67
CA LYS A 173 13.95 -12.65 -20.39
C LYS A 173 15.35 -12.06 -20.33
N SER A 174 15.72 -11.53 -19.17
CA SER A 174 17.09 -11.16 -18.90
C SER A 174 17.98 -12.39 -18.75
N SER A 175 19.29 -12.14 -18.81
CA SER A 175 20.33 -13.02 -18.31
C SER A 175 20.03 -13.50 -16.88
N VAL A 176 20.52 -14.70 -16.56
CA VAL A 176 20.45 -15.22 -15.19
C VAL A 176 21.63 -14.65 -14.41
N GLN A 177 21.35 -13.93 -13.33
CA GLN A 177 22.34 -13.38 -12.42
C GLN A 177 22.43 -14.26 -11.18
N LYS A 178 23.64 -14.45 -10.64
CA LYS A 178 23.88 -15.22 -9.40
C LYS A 178 24.09 -14.25 -8.23
N GLY A 179 23.58 -14.61 -7.05
CA GLY A 179 23.66 -13.78 -5.84
C GLY A 179 22.42 -13.95 -4.97
N SER A 180 22.53 -13.62 -3.68
CA SER A 180 21.49 -13.87 -2.67
C SER A 180 20.61 -12.64 -2.38
N ASP A 181 21.19 -11.43 -2.31
CA ASP A 181 20.48 -10.30 -1.66
C ASP A 181 20.31 -9.07 -2.60
N CYS A 182 21.13 -8.97 -3.64
CA CYS A 182 21.08 -7.91 -4.65
C CYS A 182 21.57 -8.47 -6.00
N LEU A 183 20.68 -8.48 -7.00
CA LEU A 183 21.02 -8.89 -8.36
C LEU A 183 20.98 -7.67 -9.28
N VAL A 184 22.01 -7.52 -10.12
CA VAL A 184 22.13 -6.42 -11.09
C VAL A 184 22.19 -7.02 -12.50
N TRP A 185 21.28 -6.60 -13.36
CA TRP A 185 21.24 -7.02 -14.77
C TRP A 185 21.76 -5.94 -15.71
N ASN A 186 21.38 -4.68 -15.50
CA ASN A 186 21.62 -3.57 -16.43
C ASN A 186 21.32 -3.93 -17.89
N GLU A 187 20.21 -4.65 -18.11
CA GLU A 187 19.88 -5.26 -19.39
C GLU A 187 18.66 -4.61 -20.03
N ALA A 188 18.78 -4.23 -21.30
CA ALA A 188 17.69 -3.64 -22.07
C ALA A 188 16.91 -4.72 -22.84
N LEU A 189 15.63 -4.88 -22.52
CA LEU A 189 14.69 -5.78 -23.20
C LEU A 189 13.78 -4.96 -24.13
N SER A 190 14.01 -5.05 -25.44
CA SER A 190 13.24 -4.27 -26.44
C SER A 190 12.12 -5.07 -27.12
N PHE A 191 11.02 -4.37 -27.37
CA PHE A 191 9.81 -4.83 -28.02
C PHE A 191 9.41 -3.85 -29.12
N LYS A 192 9.08 -4.38 -30.31
CA LYS A 192 8.35 -3.61 -31.32
C LYS A 192 6.88 -3.55 -30.93
N VAL A 193 6.37 -2.35 -30.64
CA VAL A 193 5.02 -2.04 -30.18
C VAL A 193 4.54 -0.83 -30.99
N ALA A 194 3.49 -1.02 -31.78
CA ALA A 194 2.96 0.05 -32.61
C ALA A 194 2.25 1.12 -31.77
N GLN A 195 2.28 2.38 -32.22
CA GLN A 195 1.84 3.52 -31.42
C GLN A 195 0.35 3.44 -31.04
N GLU A 196 -0.48 2.83 -31.89
CA GLU A 196 -1.92 2.67 -31.66
C GLU A 196 -2.26 1.77 -30.45
N PHE A 197 -1.27 1.09 -29.87
CA PHE A 197 -1.46 0.27 -28.66
C PHE A 197 -1.02 0.96 -27.37
N LEU A 198 -0.57 2.21 -27.43
CA LEU A 198 -0.25 3.00 -26.25
C LEU A 198 -1.47 3.80 -25.77
N PRO A 199 -1.63 4.01 -24.45
CA PRO A 199 -2.63 4.94 -23.94
C PRO A 199 -2.35 6.35 -24.48
N VAL A 200 -3.42 7.05 -24.84
CA VAL A 200 -3.40 8.44 -25.35
C VAL A 200 -3.17 9.42 -24.22
#